data_AF-A0A2K3KXE6-F1
#
_entry.id   AF-A0A2K3KXE6-F1
#
_cell.length_a   1.000
_cell.length_b   1.000
_cell.length_c   1.000
_cell.angle_alpha   90.00
_cell.angle_beta   90.00
_cell.angle_gamma   90.00
#
_symmetry.space_group_name_H-M   'P 1'
#
loop_
_entity.id
_entity.type
_entity.pdbx_description
1 polymer ?
#
loop_
_entity_poly.entity_id
_entity_poly.type
_entity_poly.pdbx_seq_one_letter_code
_entity_poly.pdbx_strand_id
1 'polypeptide(L)' 'MPTRTTGAIAQDWEPVVLHKSKPKAQDLRNPKAVNQALRTGAEVLTVKKFDAGSNKKTAGPVVYARKL' A
#
# COMPACT_ATOMS: atom_id res chain seq x y z
N MET A 1 35.36 -19.78 25.21
CA MET A 1 35.13 -19.08 23.93
C MET A 1 35.99 -17.83 23.90
N PRO A 2 36.71 -17.50 22.82
CA PRO A 2 37.50 -16.28 22.78
C PRO A 2 36.55 -15.08 22.68
N THR A 3 36.46 -14.29 23.74
CA THR A 3 35.80 -12.99 23.77
C THR A 3 36.72 -11.99 23.08
N ARG A 4 36.43 -11.64 21.82
CA ARG A 4 37.09 -10.50 21.17
C ARG A 4 36.62 -9.25 21.90
N THR A 5 37.51 -8.62 22.65
CA THR A 5 37.31 -7.26 23.14
C THR A 5 37.34 -6.37 21.91
N THR A 6 36.17 -5.97 21.46
CA THR A 6 36.03 -5.01 20.39
C THR A 6 36.58 -3.68 20.93
N GLY A 7 37.83 -3.34 20.58
CA GLY A 7 38.37 -1.99 20.80
C GLY A 7 37.44 -0.95 20.18
N ALA A 8 37.65 0.33 20.51
CA ALA A 8 36.80 1.43 20.01
C ALA A 8 36.65 1.34 18.48
N ILE A 9 35.53 0.80 18.01
CA ILE A 9 35.16 0.82 16.59
C ILE A 9 34.85 2.28 16.31
N ALA A 10 35.81 3.00 15.74
CA ALA A 10 35.55 4.28 15.14
C ALA A 10 34.61 4.03 13.95
N GLN A 11 33.46 4.69 13.94
CA GLN A 11 32.53 4.63 12.83
C GLN A 11 33.11 5.53 11.72
N ASP A 12 33.87 4.95 10.80
CA ASP A 12 34.59 5.66 9.71
C ASP A 12 33.68 6.31 8.65
N TRP A 13 32.37 6.40 8.92
CA TRP A 13 31.37 6.98 8.03
C TRP A 13 30.39 7.85 8.81
N GLU A 14 30.06 9.00 8.21
CA GLU A 14 29.08 9.96 8.74
C GLU A 14 27.68 9.33 8.85
N PRO A 15 26.99 9.46 10.00
CA PRO A 15 25.68 8.83 10.21
C PRO A 15 24.64 9.35 9.22
N VAL A 16 24.11 8.46 8.38
CA VAL A 16 23.01 8.78 7.45
C VAL A 16 21.67 8.72 8.20
N VAL A 17 21.02 9.88 8.37
CA VAL A 17 19.67 9.96 8.93
C VAL A 17 18.64 9.56 7.87
N LEU A 18 18.10 8.35 7.98
CA LEU A 18 17.03 7.87 7.10
C LEU A 18 15.67 8.41 7.56
N HIS A 19 15.08 9.30 6.77
CA HIS A 19 13.70 9.74 6.99
C HIS A 19 12.71 8.73 6.38
N LYS A 20 11.99 7.99 7.23
CA LYS A 20 10.89 7.11 6.81
C LYS A 20 9.57 7.83 6.99
N SER A 21 9.08 8.44 5.91
CA SER A 21 7.71 9.00 5.88
C SER A 21 6.68 7.89 5.97
N LYS A 22 5.56 8.17 6.64
CA LYS A 22 4.40 7.26 6.66
C LYS A 22 3.91 7.02 5.22
N PRO A 23 3.56 5.78 4.84
CA PRO A 23 3.01 5.49 3.52
C PRO A 23 1.69 6.23 3.32
N LYS A 24 1.44 6.68 2.10
CA LYS A 24 0.17 7.34 1.76
C LYS A 24 -0.93 6.27 1.68
N ALA A 25 -2.18 6.67 1.89
CA ALA A 25 -3.32 5.75 1.84
C ALA A 25 -3.43 4.98 0.50
N GLN A 26 -2.94 5.56 -0.61
CA GLN A 26 -2.91 4.91 -1.91
C GLN A 26 -1.92 3.73 -1.96
N ASP A 27 -0.77 3.87 -1.30
CA ASP A 27 0.29 2.84 -1.28
C ASP A 27 -0.18 1.57 -0.54
N LEU A 28 -1.05 1.76 0.46
CA LEU A 28 -1.65 0.67 1.24
C LEU A 28 -2.66 -0.17 0.44
N ARG A 29 -3.12 0.31 -0.72
CA ARG A 29 -4.06 -0.44 -1.59
C ARG A 29 -3.34 -1.39 -2.53
N ASN A 30 -2.00 -1.38 -2.57
CA ASN A 30 -1.20 -2.28 -3.39
C ASN A 30 -1.38 -3.74 -2.92
N PRO A 31 -1.63 -4.70 -3.83
CA PRO A 31 -1.72 -6.13 -3.48
C PRO A 31 -0.57 -6.65 -2.62
N LYS A 32 0.66 -6.18 -2.84
CA LYS A 32 1.82 -6.58 -2.05
C LYS A 32 1.70 -6.15 -0.58
N ALA A 33 1.29 -4.91 -0.34
CA ALA A 33 1.12 -4.36 0.99
C ALA A 33 -0.02 -5.07 1.74
N VAL A 34 -1.14 -5.32 1.04
CA VAL A 34 -2.28 -6.08 1.59
C VAL A 34 -1.87 -7.51 1.97
N ASN A 35 -1.18 -8.22 1.06
CA ASN A 35 -0.73 -9.60 1.34
C ASN A 35 0.29 -9.67 2.49
N GLN A 36 1.15 -8.66 2.63
CA GLN A 36 2.05 -8.57 3.77
C GLN A 36 1.27 -8.40 5.07
N ALA A 37 0.32 -7.47 5.11
CA ALA A 37 -0.51 -7.23 6.29
C ALA A 37 -1.27 -8.50 6.72
N LEU A 38 -1.85 -9.23 5.77
CA LEU A 38 -2.54 -10.50 6.03
C LEU A 38 -1.61 -11.57 6.65
N ARG A 39 -0.35 -11.64 6.21
CA ARG A 39 0.62 -12.61 6.75
C ARG A 39 1.14 -12.22 8.12
N THR A 40 1.24 -10.94 8.41
CA THR A 40 1.75 -10.44 9.70
C THR A 40 0.64 -10.26 10.73
N GLY A 41 -0.63 -10.56 10.39
CA GLY A 41 -1.77 -10.35 11.29
C GLY A 41 -2.11 -8.88 11.53
N ALA A 42 -1.71 -7.98 10.62
CA ALA A 42 -2.06 -6.58 10.70
C ALA A 42 -3.48 -6.33 10.15
N GLU A 43 -4.14 -5.27 10.64
CA GLU A 43 -5.49 -4.92 10.23
C GLU A 43 -5.56 -4.53 8.75
N VAL A 44 -6.58 -5.04 8.04
CA VAL A 44 -6.85 -4.73 6.63
C VAL A 44 -8.24 -4.12 6.51
N LEU A 45 -8.28 -2.85 6.09
CA LEU A 45 -9.53 -2.15 5.84
C LEU A 45 -10.17 -2.65 4.55
N THR A 46 -11.44 -3.05 4.64
CA THR A 46 -12.26 -3.41 3.48
C THR A 46 -13.37 -2.39 3.29
N VAL A 47 -13.54 -1.90 2.05
CA VAL A 47 -14.56 -0.88 1.73
C VAL A 47 -15.38 -1.39 0.55
N LYS A 48 -16.69 -1.55 0.76
CA LYS A 48 -17.63 -1.86 -0.32
C LYS A 48 -17.72 -0.65 -1.26
N LYS A 49 -17.50 -0.86 -2.56
CA LYS A 49 -17.68 0.20 -3.56
C LYS A 49 -19.17 0.52 -3.72
N PHE A 50 -19.48 1.77 -4.05
CA PHE A 50 -20.82 2.16 -4.48
C PHE A 50 -21.25 1.30 -5.68
N ASP A 51 -22.48 0.78 -5.67
CA ASP A 51 -23.00 -0.20 -6.66
C ASP A 51 -22.25 -1.55 -6.74
N ALA A 52 -21.35 -1.88 -5.80
CA ALA A 52 -20.70 -3.19 -5.79
C ALA A 52 -21.72 -4.34 -5.69
N GLY A 53 -21.56 -5.35 -6.55
CA GLY A 53 -22.47 -6.51 -6.64
C GLY A 53 -23.63 -6.33 -7.63
N SER A 54 -23.70 -5.21 -8.35
CA SER A 54 -24.66 -5.00 -9.43
C SER A 54 -24.00 -5.17 -10.80
N ASN A 55 -24.61 -5.99 -11.68
CA ASN A 55 -24.25 -6.06 -13.09
C ASN A 55 -25.06 -5.02 -13.86
N LYS A 56 -24.75 -3.72 -13.69
CA LYS A 56 -25.37 -2.68 -14.52
C LYS A 56 -24.91 -2.89 -15.95
N LYS A 57 -25.86 -3.19 -16.84
CA LYS A 57 -25.64 -3.09 -18.29
C LYS A 57 -25.22 -1.65 -18.56
N THR A 58 -24.09 -1.43 -19.23
CA THR A 58 -23.75 -0.12 -19.77
C THR A 58 -24.95 0.33 -20.59
N ALA A 59 -25.56 1.47 -20.26
CA ALA A 59 -26.66 1.99 -21.06
C ALA A 59 -26.18 1.98 -22.52
N GLY A 60 -26.94 1.31 -23.40
CA GLY A 60 -26.69 1.32 -24.83
C GLY A 60 -26.56 2.76 -25.34
N PRO A 61 -26.00 2.96 -26.55
CA PRO A 61 -25.68 4.29 -27.05
C PRO A 61 -26.83 5.25 -26.78
N VAL A 62 -26.52 6.40 -26.17
CA VAL A 62 -27.49 7.46 -25.87
C VAL A 62 -28.06 7.93 -27.20
N VAL A 63 -29.19 7.35 -27.62
CA VAL A 63 -29.92 7.81 -28.80
C VAL A 63 -30.61 9.09 -28.38
N TYR A 64 -30.08 10.23 -28.83
CA TYR A 64 -30.74 11.52 -28.68
C TYR A 64 -32.04 11.51 -29.49
N ALA A 65 -33.15 11.13 -28.85
CA ALA A 65 -34.49 11.09 -29.44
C ALA A 65 -35.04 12.48 -29.85
N ARG A 66 -34.23 13.54 -29.84
CA ARG A 66 -34.60 14.92 -30.19
C ARG A 66 -33.99 15.38 -31.52
N LYS A 67 -33.71 14.45 -32.42
CA LYS A 67 -33.42 14.69 -33.83
C LYS A 67 -34.04 13.57 -34.66
N LEU A 68 -35.37 13.54 -34.73
CA LEU A 68 -36.14 12.89 -35.78
C LEU A 68 -37.23 13.87 -36.21
#